data_AF-A0A7W0Y3V6-F1
#
_entry.id   AF-A0A7W0Y3V6-F1
#
_cell.length_a   1.000
_cell.length_b   1.000
_cell.length_c   1.000
_cell.angle_alpha   90.00
_cell.angle_beta   90.00
_cell.angle_gamma   90.00
#
_symmetry.space_group_name_H-M   'P 1'
#
loop_
_entity.id
_entity.type
_entity.pdbx_description
1 polymer ?
#
loop_
_entity_poly.entity_id
_entity_poly.type
_entity_poly.pdbx_seq_one_letter_code
_entity_poly.pdbx_strand_id
1 'polypeptide(L)'
;MTSRALVLVVTLALAFVTTVVVSDAEARTPKRAKQQKATASKSSRAKATKGRASRTSSASDTPHREHTRGRAKKPSRRVAFVYQGPAAGQSVGAPWAGRLQEPAQLPGAERYYIRRPYRAFGTRSTVELVQRALGEVLDAFPDVHVLAVGDLSAEKGGWITDHHSHQSGRDIDLGLFYTEKPQSYPGSFVEATDDNIDAAATFALLEAFAQTTSEDGGVQVMFLGFKVQAMLYNWALDHGVDQDRLARMFQLPHGRGGAGLIRHEPNHDNHIHIRFKCPSDDTACR
;
A
#
# COMPACT_ATOMS: atom_id res chain seq x y z
N MET A 1 60.01 -12.56 -2.51
CA MET A 1 58.95 -11.56 -2.82
C MET A 1 57.68 -12.07 -2.18
N THR A 2 57.26 -11.40 -1.12
CA THR A 2 56.32 -11.90 -0.10
C THR A 2 54.86 -11.68 -0.49
N SER A 3 54.04 -12.71 -0.24
CA SER A 3 52.58 -12.74 -0.37
C SER A 3 51.89 -11.64 0.43
N ARG A 4 50.87 -11.00 -0.15
CA ARG A 4 49.89 -10.18 0.58
C ARG A 4 48.52 -10.86 0.51
N ALA A 5 48.14 -11.51 1.60
CA ALA A 5 46.77 -11.89 1.89
C ALA A 5 46.02 -10.65 2.40
N LEU A 6 44.89 -10.33 1.78
CA LEU A 6 43.99 -9.26 2.19
C LEU A 6 42.99 -9.84 3.20
N VAL A 7 43.05 -9.35 4.43
CA VAL A 7 42.15 -9.69 5.54
C VAL A 7 40.83 -8.95 5.34
N LEU A 8 39.73 -9.69 5.23
CA LEU A 8 38.37 -9.18 5.27
C LEU A 8 37.98 -8.96 6.74
N VAL A 9 37.82 -7.70 7.15
CA VAL A 9 37.34 -7.33 8.47
C VAL A 9 35.81 -7.34 8.45
N VAL A 10 35.21 -8.32 9.12
CA VAL A 10 33.78 -8.38 9.42
C VAL A 10 33.55 -7.62 10.73
N THR A 11 32.93 -6.44 10.68
CA THR A 11 32.48 -5.72 11.87
C THR A 11 31.13 -6.27 12.35
N LEU A 12 31.18 -7.00 13.46
CA LEU A 12 30.05 -7.46 14.26
C LEU A 12 29.57 -6.31 15.15
N ALA A 13 28.32 -5.86 14.99
CA ALA A 13 27.72 -4.85 15.88
C ALA A 13 27.20 -5.53 17.16
N LEU A 14 27.77 -5.16 18.31
CA LEU A 14 27.39 -5.64 19.64
C LEU A 14 26.22 -4.81 20.17
N ALA A 15 25.13 -5.48 20.60
CA ALA A 15 24.00 -4.87 21.28
C ALA A 15 24.36 -4.51 22.73
N PHE A 16 24.13 -3.26 23.13
CA PHE A 16 24.16 -2.83 24.53
C PHE A 16 22.77 -3.05 25.15
N VAL A 17 22.70 -3.94 26.14
CA VAL A 17 21.55 -4.11 27.02
C VAL A 17 21.76 -3.22 28.25
N THR A 18 21.04 -2.12 28.34
CA THR A 18 20.91 -1.34 29.58
C THR A 18 19.58 -1.67 30.24
N THR A 19 19.65 -2.37 31.37
CA THR A 19 18.54 -2.60 32.29
C THR A 19 18.14 -1.29 32.96
N VAL A 20 16.92 -0.82 32.71
CA VAL A 20 16.28 0.23 33.52
C VAL A 20 15.23 -0.43 34.41
N VAL A 21 15.42 -0.24 35.72
CA VAL A 21 14.49 -0.63 36.78
C VAL A 21 13.39 0.44 36.83
N VAL A 22 12.13 0.05 36.70
CA VAL A 22 10.98 0.95 36.92
C VAL A 22 10.15 0.41 38.07
N SER A 23 10.01 1.21 39.12
CA SER A 23 9.18 0.95 40.30
C SER A 23 7.69 1.05 39.98
N ASP A 24 6.94 0.13 40.59
CA ASP A 24 5.47 0.08 40.66
C ASP A 24 4.86 1.37 41.23
N ALA A 25 3.80 1.83 40.57
CA ALA A 25 2.85 2.77 41.14
C ALA A 25 1.42 2.30 40.81
N GLU A 26 0.74 1.80 41.84
CA GLU A 26 -0.67 1.37 41.84
C GLU A 26 -1.62 2.50 41.42
N ALA A 27 -2.46 2.23 40.41
CA ALA A 27 -3.59 3.06 40.05
C ALA A 27 -4.92 2.37 40.45
N ARG A 28 -5.64 3.03 41.35
CA ARG A 28 -6.96 2.67 41.89
C ARG A 28 -8.05 2.65 40.81
N THR A 29 -8.85 1.58 40.83
CA THR A 29 -10.16 1.47 40.16
C THR A 29 -11.24 2.34 40.80
N PRO A 30 -12.22 2.81 40.00
CA PRO A 30 -13.59 2.93 40.46
C PRO A 30 -14.59 2.07 39.65
N LYS A 31 -15.60 1.57 40.37
CA LYS A 31 -16.72 0.73 39.93
C LYS A 31 -17.90 1.56 39.38
N ARG A 32 -18.77 0.85 38.64
CA ARG A 32 -20.23 1.05 38.40
C ARG A 32 -20.60 2.10 37.32
N ALA A 33 -21.67 1.96 36.51
CA ALA A 33 -22.84 1.08 36.53
C ALA A 33 -23.49 0.94 35.13
N LYS A 34 -24.35 -0.07 35.01
CA LYS A 34 -25.27 -0.45 33.92
C LYS A 34 -26.07 0.72 33.30
N GLN A 35 -26.36 0.60 32.00
CA GLN A 35 -27.73 0.72 31.51
C GLN A 35 -27.97 -0.08 30.22
N GLN A 36 -28.89 -1.05 30.32
CA GLN A 36 -29.57 -1.68 29.20
C GLN A 36 -30.62 -0.72 28.64
N LYS A 37 -30.78 -0.68 27.31
CA LYS A 37 -32.08 -0.44 26.69
C LYS A 37 -32.21 -1.30 25.44
N ALA A 38 -33.15 -2.23 25.54
CA ALA A 38 -33.68 -2.99 24.43
C ALA A 38 -34.64 -2.11 23.62
N THR A 39 -34.61 -2.25 22.29
CA THR A 39 -35.77 -2.05 21.44
C THR A 39 -35.78 -3.13 20.36
N ALA A 40 -36.89 -3.85 20.29
CA ALA A 40 -37.20 -4.87 19.32
C ALA A 40 -38.18 -4.30 18.27
N SER A 41 -38.03 -4.69 17.01
CA SER A 41 -39.11 -4.81 16.01
C SER A 41 -38.54 -5.52 14.77
N LYS A 42 -38.81 -6.83 14.59
CA LYS A 42 -39.83 -7.41 13.67
C LYS A 42 -39.72 -6.86 12.23
N SER A 43 -39.24 -7.61 11.23
CA SER A 43 -39.75 -8.86 10.61
C SER A 43 -40.62 -8.64 9.37
N SER A 44 -40.32 -9.46 8.35
CA SER A 44 -41.04 -9.75 7.09
C SER A 44 -40.70 -8.82 5.93
N ARG A 45 -40.44 -9.30 4.70
CA ARG A 45 -41.14 -10.40 4.02
C ARG A 45 -40.30 -10.93 2.85
N ALA A 46 -39.99 -12.22 2.87
CA ALA A 46 -39.55 -12.98 1.70
C ALA A 46 -40.78 -13.45 0.90
N LYS A 47 -40.68 -13.46 -0.43
CA LYS A 47 -41.61 -14.19 -1.30
C LYS A 47 -40.82 -14.85 -2.42
N ALA A 48 -40.84 -16.17 -2.40
CA ALA A 48 -40.33 -17.06 -3.43
C ALA A 48 -41.38 -17.22 -4.55
N THR A 49 -40.92 -17.45 -5.78
CA THR A 49 -41.63 -18.30 -6.75
C THR A 49 -40.65 -19.16 -7.54
N LYS A 50 -41.03 -20.43 -7.67
CA LYS A 50 -40.34 -21.58 -8.27
C LYS A 50 -40.46 -21.61 -9.80
N GLY A 51 -39.51 -22.33 -10.41
CA GLY A 51 -39.83 -23.42 -11.35
C GLY A 51 -39.39 -23.20 -12.80
N ARG A 52 -38.47 -24.02 -13.32
CA ARG A 52 -38.76 -25.34 -13.94
C ARG A 52 -37.53 -25.83 -14.73
N ALA A 53 -37.33 -27.14 -14.69
CA ALA A 53 -36.22 -27.87 -15.28
C ALA A 53 -36.37 -28.23 -16.77
N SER A 54 -35.23 -28.66 -17.33
CA SER A 54 -35.04 -29.72 -18.36
C SER A 54 -34.91 -29.34 -19.84
N ARG A 55 -33.73 -29.66 -20.39
CA ARG A 55 -33.45 -30.33 -21.69
C ARG A 55 -31.91 -30.46 -21.85
N THR A 56 -31.29 -31.59 -21.54
CA THR A 56 -30.89 -32.71 -22.45
C THR A 56 -30.59 -32.37 -23.91
N SER A 57 -29.30 -32.44 -24.27
CA SER A 57 -28.74 -32.93 -25.56
C SER A 57 -27.21 -33.01 -25.41
N SER A 58 -26.60 -34.17 -25.18
CA SER A 58 -26.13 -35.16 -26.17
C SER A 58 -25.05 -34.66 -27.16
N ALA A 59 -23.83 -35.14 -26.92
CA ALA A 59 -22.79 -35.58 -27.86
C ALA A 59 -22.29 -34.62 -28.96
N SER A 60 -21.01 -34.27 -28.89
CA SER A 60 -20.08 -34.46 -30.01
C SER A 60 -18.64 -34.57 -29.49
N ASP A 61 -18.12 -35.79 -29.52
CA ASP A 61 -16.70 -36.10 -29.42
C ASP A 61 -15.99 -35.59 -30.67
N THR A 62 -14.95 -34.78 -30.49
CA THR A 62 -13.90 -34.59 -31.51
C THR A 62 -12.58 -34.28 -30.80
N PRO A 63 -11.48 -35.01 -31.09
CA PRO A 63 -10.25 -34.87 -30.33
C PRO A 63 -9.51 -33.60 -30.79
N HIS A 64 -9.56 -32.55 -29.98
CA HIS A 64 -8.69 -31.38 -30.19
C HIS A 64 -7.27 -31.72 -29.75
N ARG A 65 -6.45 -31.99 -30.77
CA ARG A 65 -5.00 -32.20 -30.73
C ARG A 65 -4.31 -31.08 -29.92
N GLU A 66 -3.77 -31.47 -28.77
CA GLU A 66 -2.99 -30.62 -27.88
C GLU A 66 -1.70 -30.15 -28.59
N HIS A 67 -1.65 -28.87 -28.96
CA HIS A 67 -0.43 -28.21 -29.40
C HIS A 67 0.16 -27.41 -28.23
N THR A 68 0.82 -28.09 -27.30
CA THR A 68 1.72 -27.49 -26.32
C THR A 68 3.02 -27.06 -27.00
N ARG A 69 2.96 -25.96 -27.77
CA ARG A 69 4.19 -25.21 -28.09
C ARG A 69 4.49 -24.29 -26.92
N GLY A 70 5.30 -24.80 -25.98
CA GLY A 70 5.94 -24.00 -24.95
C GLY A 70 6.75 -22.88 -25.60
N ARG A 71 6.16 -21.69 -25.70
CA ARG A 71 6.86 -20.48 -26.08
C ARG A 71 7.74 -20.10 -24.89
N ALA A 72 9.02 -20.43 -24.97
CA ALA A 72 10.01 -19.98 -24.02
C ALA A 72 9.86 -18.45 -23.85
N LYS A 73 9.53 -18.00 -22.63
CA LYS A 73 9.51 -16.58 -22.27
C LYS A 73 10.92 -16.04 -22.55
N LYS A 74 11.04 -15.11 -23.51
CA LYS A 74 12.29 -14.35 -23.66
C LYS A 74 12.58 -13.67 -22.32
N PRO A 75 13.82 -13.72 -21.80
CA PRO A 75 14.15 -12.98 -20.60
C PRO A 75 13.83 -11.51 -20.86
N SER A 76 12.93 -10.94 -20.07
CA SER A 76 12.68 -9.50 -20.13
C SER A 76 13.99 -8.84 -19.76
N ARG A 77 14.56 -8.10 -20.71
CA ARG A 77 15.75 -7.28 -20.46
C ARG A 77 15.31 -6.28 -19.40
N ARG A 78 15.70 -6.50 -18.14
CA ARG A 78 15.48 -5.53 -17.05
C ARG A 78 16.20 -4.26 -17.50
N VAL A 79 15.46 -3.30 -18.04
CA VAL A 79 15.96 -1.93 -18.16
C VAL A 79 16.20 -1.52 -16.72
N ALA A 80 17.45 -1.27 -16.36
CA ALA A 80 17.76 -0.75 -15.04
C ALA A 80 16.92 0.52 -14.86
N PHE A 81 16.07 0.53 -13.84
CA PHE A 81 15.33 1.71 -13.46
C PHE A 81 16.36 2.79 -13.10
N VAL A 82 16.38 3.89 -13.86
CA VAL A 82 17.26 5.03 -13.59
C VAL A 82 16.38 6.15 -13.08
N TYR A 83 16.55 6.48 -11.80
CA TYR A 83 15.92 7.67 -11.22
C TYR A 83 16.46 8.92 -11.90
N GLN A 84 15.58 9.71 -12.53
CA GLN A 84 15.93 10.92 -13.26
C GLN A 84 15.80 12.18 -12.39
N GLY A 85 15.32 12.05 -11.17
CA GLY A 85 15.11 13.16 -10.25
C GLY A 85 13.76 13.85 -10.42
N PRO A 86 13.47 14.85 -9.56
CA PRO A 86 12.22 15.59 -9.63
C PRO A 86 12.01 16.22 -11.02
N ALA A 87 10.79 16.13 -11.51
CA ALA A 87 10.28 16.83 -12.68
C ALA A 87 9.36 17.97 -12.25
N ALA A 88 9.65 19.19 -12.69
CA ALA A 88 8.81 20.37 -12.47
C ALA A 88 7.82 20.59 -13.62
N GLY A 89 6.73 21.30 -13.35
CA GLY A 89 5.77 21.76 -14.35
C GLY A 89 4.73 20.70 -14.77
N GLN A 90 4.84 19.48 -14.26
CA GLN A 90 3.90 18.40 -14.59
C GLN A 90 2.64 18.44 -13.73
N SER A 91 2.78 18.69 -12.42
CA SER A 91 1.64 18.79 -11.51
C SER A 91 1.18 20.23 -11.41
N VAL A 92 -0.03 20.54 -11.87
CA VAL A 92 -0.59 21.89 -11.74
C VAL A 92 -1.78 21.92 -10.80
N GLY A 93 -1.74 22.82 -9.82
CA GLY A 93 -2.79 23.00 -8.82
C GLY A 93 -2.73 21.98 -7.68
N ALA A 94 -3.82 21.91 -6.93
CA ALA A 94 -3.94 21.07 -5.75
C ALA A 94 -4.32 19.62 -6.12
N PRO A 95 -4.08 18.63 -5.26
CA PRO A 95 -4.47 17.23 -5.49
C PRO A 95 -5.96 17.01 -5.78
N TRP A 96 -6.83 17.91 -5.29
CA TRP A 96 -8.29 17.87 -5.44
C TRP A 96 -8.86 18.94 -6.39
N ALA A 97 -7.99 19.72 -7.03
CA ALA A 97 -8.37 20.77 -7.96
C ALA A 97 -7.17 21.04 -8.89
N GLY A 98 -6.84 20.04 -9.70
CA GLY A 98 -5.57 20.00 -10.42
C GLY A 98 -5.67 19.39 -11.81
N ARG A 99 -4.55 19.44 -12.51
CA ARG A 99 -4.33 18.77 -13.80
C ARG A 99 -2.91 18.21 -13.86
N LEU A 100 -2.70 17.30 -14.79
CA LEU A 100 -1.41 16.72 -15.11
C LEU A 100 -0.98 17.15 -16.52
N GLN A 101 0.28 17.58 -16.64
CA GLN A 101 0.95 17.94 -17.88
C GLN A 101 2.12 16.97 -18.10
N GLU A 102 2.37 16.62 -19.37
CA GLU A 102 3.44 15.69 -19.76
C GLU A 102 3.46 14.40 -18.90
N PRO A 103 2.33 13.68 -18.83
CA PRO A 103 2.14 12.59 -17.88
C PRO A 103 3.15 11.46 -18.11
N ALA A 104 3.65 10.89 -17.01
CA ALA A 104 4.28 9.58 -17.03
C ALA A 104 3.24 8.52 -16.67
N GLN A 105 3.14 7.44 -17.44
CA GLN A 105 2.35 6.28 -17.07
C GLN A 105 3.21 5.33 -16.23
N LEU A 106 2.66 4.83 -15.12
CA LEU A 106 3.29 3.74 -14.38
C LEU A 106 3.36 2.50 -15.29
N PRO A 107 4.56 1.97 -15.62
CA PRO A 107 4.67 0.81 -16.47
C PRO A 107 4.09 -0.42 -15.77
N GLY A 108 3.63 -1.41 -16.54
CA GLY A 108 3.27 -2.71 -15.97
C GLY A 108 4.49 -3.52 -15.54
N ALA A 109 4.34 -4.36 -14.52
CA ALA A 109 5.35 -5.33 -14.09
C ALA A 109 4.72 -6.70 -13.80
N GLU A 110 5.52 -7.76 -13.72
CA GLU A 110 5.01 -9.10 -13.39
C GLU A 110 4.61 -9.24 -11.91
N ARG A 111 5.17 -8.42 -11.02
CA ARG A 111 5.03 -8.53 -9.55
C ARG A 111 3.92 -7.65 -8.95
N TYR A 112 3.29 -6.78 -9.74
CA TYR A 112 2.11 -6.02 -9.34
C TYR A 112 1.11 -5.92 -10.49
N TYR A 113 -0.15 -5.67 -10.16
CA TYR A 113 -1.26 -5.58 -11.10
C TYR A 113 -1.90 -4.18 -11.06
N ILE A 114 -1.82 -3.45 -12.17
CA ILE A 114 -2.47 -2.14 -12.32
C ILE A 114 -3.95 -2.37 -12.64
N ARG A 115 -4.85 -2.04 -11.71
CA ARG A 115 -6.29 -2.32 -11.81
C ARG A 115 -6.97 -1.54 -12.94
N ARG A 116 -6.57 -0.29 -13.13
CA ARG A 116 -7.13 0.64 -14.14
C ARG A 116 -6.00 1.36 -14.87
N PRO A 117 -5.40 0.76 -15.91
CA PRO A 117 -4.26 1.37 -16.62
C PRO A 117 -4.53 2.79 -17.17
N TYR A 118 -5.78 3.10 -17.49
CA TYR A 118 -6.22 4.43 -17.93
C TYR A 118 -6.27 5.48 -16.81
N ARG A 119 -6.02 5.08 -15.55
CA ARG A 119 -5.85 5.95 -14.37
C ARG A 119 -4.47 5.81 -13.73
N ALA A 120 -3.51 5.24 -14.43
CA ALA A 120 -2.17 4.97 -13.90
C ALA A 120 -1.15 6.04 -14.32
N PHE A 121 -1.58 7.30 -14.40
CA PHE A 121 -0.73 8.42 -14.80
C PHE A 121 -0.38 9.30 -13.62
N GLY A 122 0.88 9.75 -13.56
CA GLY A 122 1.37 10.68 -12.55
C GLY A 122 2.45 11.58 -13.12
N THR A 123 3.02 12.42 -12.26
CA THR A 123 4.29 13.07 -12.60
C THR A 123 5.37 12.00 -12.74
N ARG A 124 6.42 12.28 -13.52
CA ARG A 124 7.60 11.43 -13.64
C ARG A 124 8.19 11.14 -12.26
N SER A 125 8.33 12.18 -11.42
CA SER A 125 8.83 12.03 -10.04
C SER A 125 8.01 11.00 -9.25
N THR A 126 6.68 11.14 -9.27
CA THR A 126 5.77 10.21 -8.58
C THR A 126 5.92 8.79 -9.11
N VAL A 127 5.90 8.60 -10.43
CA VAL A 127 6.02 7.28 -11.06
C VAL A 127 7.37 6.63 -10.75
N GLU A 128 8.44 7.42 -10.70
CA GLU A 128 9.78 6.94 -10.37
C GLU A 128 9.91 6.55 -8.90
N LEU A 129 9.43 7.39 -7.97
CA LEU A 129 9.42 7.07 -6.53
C LEU A 129 8.59 5.82 -6.23
N VAL A 130 7.43 5.66 -6.88
CA VAL A 130 6.60 4.47 -6.76
C VAL A 130 7.34 3.22 -7.25
N GLN A 131 7.98 3.28 -8.42
CA GLN A 131 8.73 2.13 -8.94
C GLN A 131 9.88 1.73 -8.02
N ARG A 132 10.60 2.69 -7.45
CA ARG A 132 11.68 2.42 -6.50
C ARG A 132 11.15 1.76 -5.23
N ALA A 133 10.17 2.35 -4.57
CA ALA A 133 9.60 1.81 -3.34
C ALA A 133 8.97 0.41 -3.54
N LEU A 134 8.22 0.22 -4.63
CA LEU A 134 7.67 -1.10 -4.96
C LEU A 134 8.77 -2.12 -5.27
N GLY A 135 9.81 -1.72 -6.01
CA GLY A 135 10.95 -2.58 -6.33
C GLY A 135 11.66 -3.07 -5.07
N GLU A 136 11.99 -2.16 -4.15
CA GLU A 136 12.65 -2.47 -2.88
C GLU A 136 11.85 -3.47 -2.05
N VAL A 137 10.54 -3.27 -1.91
CA VAL A 137 9.67 -4.15 -1.12
C VAL A 137 9.51 -5.51 -1.80
N LEU A 138 9.26 -5.55 -3.11
CA LEU A 138 9.03 -6.79 -3.84
C LEU A 138 10.31 -7.63 -3.99
N ASP A 139 11.49 -7.01 -3.94
CA ASP A 139 12.77 -7.70 -3.86
C ASP A 139 13.04 -8.23 -2.44
N ALA A 140 12.71 -7.47 -1.39
CA ALA A 140 12.83 -7.91 0.01
C ALA A 140 11.84 -9.03 0.39
N PHE A 141 10.67 -9.06 -0.26
CA PHE A 141 9.62 -10.04 -0.05
C PHE A 141 9.32 -10.77 -1.37
N PRO A 142 10.14 -11.76 -1.79
CA PRO A 142 9.97 -12.43 -3.08
C PRO A 142 8.71 -13.30 -3.16
N ASP A 143 8.22 -13.81 -2.02
CA ASP A 143 7.13 -14.80 -1.95
C ASP A 143 5.73 -14.20 -1.78
N VAL A 144 5.61 -12.88 -1.59
CA VAL A 144 4.31 -12.23 -1.49
C VAL A 144 3.55 -12.34 -2.80
N HIS A 145 2.22 -12.40 -2.69
CA HIS A 145 1.36 -12.37 -3.86
C HIS A 145 1.49 -11.06 -4.65
N VAL A 146 1.05 -11.08 -5.91
CA VAL A 146 0.98 -9.88 -6.77
C VAL A 146 0.23 -8.77 -6.05
N LEU A 147 0.85 -7.60 -5.89
CA LEU A 147 0.26 -6.42 -5.25
C LEU A 147 -0.73 -5.73 -6.21
N ALA A 148 -1.88 -5.27 -5.70
CA ALA A 148 -2.79 -4.44 -6.47
C ALA A 148 -2.34 -2.97 -6.44
N VAL A 149 -2.17 -2.38 -7.62
CA VAL A 149 -2.00 -0.94 -7.80
C VAL A 149 -3.32 -0.34 -8.26
N GLY A 150 -3.83 0.62 -7.51
CA GLY A 150 -5.06 1.35 -7.80
C GLY A 150 -4.84 2.55 -8.72
N ASP A 151 -5.49 3.67 -8.39
CA ASP A 151 -5.48 4.85 -9.23
C ASP A 151 -4.31 5.78 -8.86
N LEU A 152 -3.72 6.41 -9.87
CA LEU A 152 -2.85 7.58 -9.70
C LEU A 152 -3.59 8.85 -10.11
N SER A 153 -3.85 9.01 -11.41
CA SER A 153 -4.69 10.06 -11.99
C SER A 153 -5.08 9.68 -13.41
N ALA A 154 -6.06 10.37 -13.99
CA ALA A 154 -6.29 10.30 -15.44
C ALA A 154 -5.09 10.89 -16.21
N GLU A 155 -4.94 10.56 -17.49
CA GLU A 155 -3.80 11.02 -18.31
C GLU A 155 -3.56 12.53 -18.27
N LYS A 156 -4.62 13.34 -18.21
CA LYS A 156 -4.53 14.81 -18.10
C LYS A 156 -4.81 15.32 -16.68
N GLY A 157 -4.85 14.43 -15.70
CA GLY A 157 -5.31 14.72 -14.34
C GLY A 157 -6.80 15.09 -14.33
N GLY A 158 -7.17 15.98 -13.41
CA GLY A 158 -8.57 16.37 -13.20
C GLY A 158 -9.39 15.32 -12.47
N TRP A 159 -10.69 15.61 -12.32
CA TRP A 159 -11.60 14.76 -11.55
C TRP A 159 -11.72 13.35 -12.13
N ILE A 160 -11.71 12.35 -11.25
CA ILE A 160 -11.98 10.94 -11.55
C ILE A 160 -13.06 10.42 -10.59
N THR A 161 -13.88 9.47 -11.03
CA THR A 161 -14.94 8.89 -10.20
C THR A 161 -14.37 8.21 -8.96
N ASP A 162 -15.15 8.25 -7.87
CA ASP A 162 -14.88 7.62 -6.58
C ASP A 162 -13.74 8.26 -5.76
N HIS A 163 -13.19 9.39 -6.22
CA HIS A 163 -12.08 10.08 -5.58
C HIS A 163 -12.33 11.57 -5.38
N HIS A 164 -11.89 12.08 -4.22
CA HIS A 164 -11.84 13.51 -3.94
C HIS A 164 -10.52 14.16 -4.38
N SER A 165 -9.44 13.38 -4.53
CA SER A 165 -8.13 13.84 -5.00
C SER A 165 -7.70 13.13 -6.30
N HIS A 166 -6.42 12.78 -6.48
CA HIS A 166 -5.90 12.15 -7.71
C HIS A 166 -5.96 13.02 -8.97
N GLN A 167 -6.02 14.35 -8.82
CA GLN A 167 -6.21 15.23 -9.98
C GLN A 167 -4.91 15.80 -10.55
N SER A 168 -3.81 15.79 -9.80
CA SER A 168 -2.55 16.43 -10.19
C SER A 168 -1.39 15.45 -10.40
N GLY A 169 -1.67 14.13 -10.42
CA GLY A 169 -0.65 13.10 -10.66
C GLY A 169 0.33 12.91 -9.50
N ARG A 170 -0.07 13.27 -8.28
CA ARG A 170 0.72 13.16 -7.03
C ARG A 170 0.10 12.27 -5.97
N ASP A 171 -0.95 11.53 -6.32
CA ASP A 171 -1.59 10.57 -5.43
C ASP A 171 -1.45 9.16 -6.04
N ILE A 172 -1.44 8.13 -5.20
CA ILE A 172 -1.53 6.73 -5.62
C ILE A 172 -2.25 5.89 -4.57
N ASP A 173 -3.13 5.00 -5.01
CA ASP A 173 -3.68 3.94 -4.16
C ASP A 173 -2.91 2.63 -4.34
N LEU A 174 -2.54 2.01 -3.23
CA LEU A 174 -1.94 0.68 -3.20
C LEU A 174 -2.76 -0.25 -2.31
N GLY A 175 -2.99 -1.47 -2.78
CA GLY A 175 -3.56 -2.50 -1.93
C GLY A 175 -2.60 -2.88 -0.78
N LEU A 176 -3.06 -3.76 0.11
CA LEU A 176 -2.25 -4.31 1.18
C LEU A 176 -1.67 -5.68 0.77
N PHE A 177 -0.70 -6.16 1.53
CA PHE A 177 -0.26 -7.55 1.46
C PHE A 177 -1.03 -8.39 2.47
N TYR A 178 -1.36 -9.62 2.07
CA TYR A 178 -2.11 -10.58 2.87
C TYR A 178 -1.32 -11.88 2.99
N THR A 179 -1.48 -12.56 4.11
CA THR A 179 -0.84 -13.86 4.39
C THR A 179 -1.21 -14.88 3.32
N GLU A 180 -2.48 -14.87 2.89
CA GLU A 180 -2.96 -15.57 1.71
C GLU A 180 -3.68 -14.59 0.79
N LYS A 181 -3.44 -14.70 -0.52
CA LYS A 181 -4.08 -13.81 -1.51
C LYS A 181 -5.60 -13.97 -1.49
N PRO A 182 -6.38 -12.93 -1.16
CA PRO A 182 -7.83 -13.01 -1.16
C PRO A 182 -8.40 -13.31 -2.56
N GLN A 183 -9.56 -13.97 -2.63
CA GLN A 183 -10.15 -14.43 -3.88
C GLN A 183 -10.43 -13.30 -4.90
N SER A 184 -10.89 -12.13 -4.44
CA SER A 184 -11.18 -10.97 -5.30
C SER A 184 -9.94 -10.15 -5.65
N TYR A 185 -8.79 -10.46 -5.05
CA TYR A 185 -7.54 -9.72 -5.23
C TYR A 185 -6.72 -10.31 -6.40
N PRO A 186 -6.08 -9.48 -7.25
CA PRO A 186 -5.93 -8.02 -7.18
C PRO A 186 -7.04 -7.22 -7.90
N GLY A 187 -8.16 -7.84 -8.29
CA GLY A 187 -9.26 -7.16 -8.99
C GLY A 187 -9.95 -6.07 -8.15
N SER A 188 -10.02 -6.30 -6.84
CA SER A 188 -10.53 -5.35 -5.84
C SER A 188 -9.60 -5.27 -4.64
N PHE A 189 -9.61 -4.13 -3.96
CA PHE A 189 -9.04 -4.00 -2.62
C PHE A 189 -9.88 -4.76 -1.59
N VAL A 190 -9.24 -5.29 -0.55
CA VAL A 190 -9.87 -6.14 0.46
C VAL A 190 -9.57 -5.58 1.84
N GLU A 191 -10.56 -5.51 2.72
CA GLU A 191 -10.34 -5.00 4.07
C GLU A 191 -9.35 -5.87 4.84
N ALA A 192 -8.43 -5.22 5.54
CA ALA A 192 -7.52 -5.90 6.43
C ALA A 192 -8.21 -6.29 7.75
N THR A 193 -7.84 -7.48 8.22
CA THR A 193 -8.18 -8.04 9.52
C THR A 193 -6.90 -8.57 10.16
N ASP A 194 -6.91 -8.79 11.47
CA ASP A 194 -5.76 -9.38 12.17
C ASP A 194 -5.41 -10.77 11.61
N ASP A 195 -6.40 -11.48 11.07
CA ASP A 195 -6.23 -12.83 10.52
C ASP A 195 -5.64 -12.86 9.10
N ASN A 196 -5.81 -11.78 8.31
CA ASN A 196 -5.49 -11.81 6.89
C ASN A 196 -4.29 -10.95 6.48
N ILE A 197 -3.92 -9.95 7.27
CA ILE A 197 -2.88 -9.00 6.88
C ILE A 197 -1.50 -9.63 7.00
N ASP A 198 -0.69 -9.54 5.95
CA ASP A 198 0.75 -9.73 6.08
C ASP A 198 1.33 -8.42 6.61
N ALA A 199 1.42 -8.35 7.94
CA ALA A 199 1.88 -7.15 8.63
C ALA A 199 3.35 -6.83 8.30
N ALA A 200 4.20 -7.85 8.10
CA ALA A 200 5.61 -7.64 7.78
C ALA A 200 5.80 -6.99 6.42
N ALA A 201 5.19 -7.56 5.37
CA ALA A 201 5.28 -7.01 4.02
C ALA A 201 4.56 -5.66 3.90
N THR A 202 3.40 -5.50 4.55
CA THR A 202 2.64 -4.24 4.53
C THR A 202 3.38 -3.13 5.29
N PHE A 203 4.03 -3.45 6.41
CA PHE A 203 4.84 -2.48 7.14
C PHE A 203 6.08 -2.07 6.33
N ALA A 204 6.76 -3.02 5.70
CA ALA A 204 7.89 -2.72 4.81
C ALA A 204 7.49 -1.81 3.64
N LEU A 205 6.29 -1.98 3.10
CA LEU A 205 5.72 -1.07 2.09
C LEU A 205 5.61 0.37 2.61
N LEU A 206 5.06 0.55 3.82
CA LEU A 206 4.98 1.87 4.45
C LEU A 206 6.36 2.46 4.71
N GLU A 207 7.32 1.64 5.14
CA GLU A 207 8.69 2.07 5.38
C GLU A 207 9.39 2.54 4.11
N ALA A 208 9.28 1.79 3.01
CA ALA A 208 9.89 2.15 1.73
C ALA A 208 9.40 3.52 1.25
N PHE A 209 8.10 3.79 1.35
CA PHE A 209 7.54 5.10 1.05
C PHE A 209 7.96 6.18 2.07
N ALA A 210 7.99 5.86 3.36
CA ALA A 210 8.41 6.80 4.40
C ALA A 210 9.88 7.25 4.24
N GLN A 211 10.75 6.39 3.73
CA GLN A 211 12.16 6.72 3.48
C GLN A 211 12.31 7.83 2.43
N THR A 212 11.36 7.98 1.51
CA THR A 212 11.39 9.05 0.50
C THR A 212 11.04 10.43 1.06
N THR A 213 10.56 10.54 2.30
CA THR A 213 10.06 11.81 2.86
C THR A 213 11.10 12.92 2.92
N SER A 214 12.39 12.59 3.01
CA SER A 214 13.48 13.58 2.99
C SER A 214 13.85 14.05 1.57
N GLU A 215 13.33 13.40 0.53
CA GLU A 215 13.63 13.71 -0.87
C GLU A 215 12.72 14.79 -1.43
N ASP A 216 13.23 15.50 -2.44
CA ASP A 216 12.43 16.47 -3.20
C ASP A 216 11.35 15.74 -4.03
N GLY A 217 10.10 16.19 -3.91
CA GLY A 217 8.94 15.47 -4.46
C GLY A 217 8.60 14.15 -3.74
N GLY A 218 9.26 13.84 -2.62
CA GLY A 218 9.03 12.64 -1.80
C GLY A 218 7.63 12.56 -1.17
N VAL A 219 7.37 11.54 -0.37
CA VAL A 219 6.06 11.38 0.30
C VAL A 219 5.75 12.55 1.22
N GLN A 220 4.54 13.09 1.09
CA GLN A 220 3.97 14.14 1.94
C GLN A 220 3.16 13.53 3.09
N VAL A 221 2.31 12.56 2.78
CA VAL A 221 1.39 11.92 3.72
C VAL A 221 0.92 10.57 3.15
N MET A 222 0.63 9.62 4.02
CA MET A 222 -0.08 8.39 3.67
C MET A 222 -1.39 8.34 4.43
N PHE A 223 -2.48 7.90 3.81
CA PHE A 223 -3.76 7.69 4.49
C PHE A 223 -4.05 6.21 4.62
N LEU A 224 -4.42 5.82 5.83
CA LEU A 224 -4.73 4.45 6.21
C LEU A 224 -5.68 4.46 7.40
N GLY A 225 -6.69 3.60 7.39
CA GLY A 225 -7.69 3.52 8.45
C GLY A 225 -7.09 3.15 9.80
N PHE A 226 -7.67 3.66 10.91
CA PHE A 226 -7.11 3.43 12.25
C PHE A 226 -7.05 1.94 12.62
N LYS A 227 -7.96 1.12 12.09
CA LYS A 227 -7.96 -0.32 12.31
C LYS A 227 -6.67 -0.94 11.79
N VAL A 228 -6.31 -0.63 10.55
CA VAL A 228 -5.07 -1.13 9.92
C VAL A 228 -3.83 -0.50 10.55
N GLN A 229 -3.88 0.78 10.91
CA GLN A 229 -2.80 1.41 11.67
C GLN A 229 -2.54 0.67 12.99
N ALA A 230 -3.58 0.23 13.71
CA ALA A 230 -3.42 -0.48 14.97
C ALA A 230 -2.77 -1.86 14.77
N MET A 231 -3.20 -2.62 13.75
CA MET A 231 -2.59 -3.90 13.38
C MET A 231 -1.09 -3.76 13.14
N LEU A 232 -0.71 -2.79 12.29
CA LEU A 232 0.68 -2.57 11.91
C LEU A 232 1.52 -1.98 13.04
N TYR A 233 0.96 -1.05 13.82
CA TYR A 233 1.63 -0.46 14.98
C TYR A 233 1.93 -1.51 16.04
N ASN A 234 0.95 -2.34 16.40
CA ASN A 234 1.13 -3.37 17.42
C ASN A 234 2.10 -4.45 16.94
N TRP A 235 1.96 -4.92 15.69
CA TRP A 235 2.90 -5.85 15.11
C TRP A 235 4.33 -5.30 15.14
N ALA A 236 4.54 -4.05 14.72
CA ALA A 236 5.86 -3.43 14.69
C ALA A 236 6.45 -3.26 16.10
N LEU A 237 5.62 -2.88 17.08
CA LEU A 237 6.02 -2.78 18.48
C LEU A 237 6.47 -4.15 19.03
N ASP A 238 5.69 -5.21 18.77
CA ASP A 238 5.99 -6.58 19.19
C ASP A 238 7.24 -7.14 18.51
N HIS A 239 7.61 -6.61 17.35
CA HIS A 239 8.83 -6.96 16.60
C HIS A 239 10.01 -6.01 16.88
N GLY A 240 9.92 -5.19 17.93
CA GLY A 240 11.02 -4.39 18.43
C GLY A 240 11.33 -3.13 17.62
N VAL A 241 10.38 -2.65 16.82
CA VAL A 241 10.51 -1.34 16.18
C VAL A 241 10.47 -0.25 17.24
N ASP A 242 11.47 0.62 17.20
CA ASP A 242 11.63 1.75 18.12
C ASP A 242 10.39 2.65 18.19
N GLN A 243 10.00 3.05 19.41
CA GLN A 243 8.79 3.82 19.64
C GLN A 243 8.85 5.23 19.04
N ASP A 244 10.03 5.88 19.00
CA ASP A 244 10.17 7.19 18.36
C ASP A 244 9.96 7.07 16.85
N ARG A 245 10.42 5.96 16.26
CA ARG A 245 10.14 5.63 14.87
C ARG A 245 8.65 5.40 14.62
N LEU A 246 7.97 4.65 15.48
CA LEU A 246 6.52 4.45 15.39
C LEU A 246 5.75 5.77 15.55
N ALA A 247 6.18 6.65 16.46
CA ALA A 247 5.57 7.97 16.66
C ALA A 247 5.73 8.90 15.44
N ARG A 248 6.83 8.77 14.68
CA ARG A 248 7.01 9.46 13.40
C ARG A 248 6.17 8.86 12.27
N MET A 249 5.89 7.56 12.32
CA MET A 249 5.13 6.87 11.27
C MET A 249 3.62 6.93 11.48
N PHE A 250 3.11 6.64 12.67
CA PHE A 250 1.68 6.44 12.93
C PHE A 250 1.08 7.56 13.80
N GLN A 251 -0.23 7.72 13.68
CA GLN A 251 -1.00 8.57 14.60
C GLN A 251 -1.24 7.92 15.96
N LEU A 252 -1.05 6.62 16.07
CA LEU A 252 -1.18 5.87 17.32
C LEU A 252 0.03 6.10 18.24
N PRO A 253 -0.17 6.01 19.57
CA PRO A 253 -1.45 5.79 20.27
C PRO A 253 -2.31 7.06 20.41
N HIS A 254 -1.85 8.21 19.91
CA HIS A 254 -2.46 9.53 20.10
C HIS A 254 -3.74 9.80 19.25
N GLY A 255 -4.15 8.84 18.40
CA GLY A 255 -5.31 8.96 17.53
C GLY A 255 -5.24 10.19 16.63
N ARG A 256 -6.36 10.89 16.42
CA ARG A 256 -6.40 12.05 15.49
C ARG A 256 -5.45 13.20 15.89
N GLY A 257 -5.04 13.28 17.15
CA GLY A 257 -4.06 14.25 17.64
C GLY A 257 -2.60 13.89 17.34
N GLY A 258 -2.32 12.66 16.90
CA GLY A 258 -0.96 12.22 16.57
C GLY A 258 -0.39 12.93 15.34
N ALA A 259 0.93 13.06 15.28
CA ALA A 259 1.65 13.76 14.20
C ALA A 259 2.37 12.84 13.20
N GLY A 260 2.10 11.53 13.22
CA GLY A 260 2.75 10.56 12.33
C GLY A 260 2.50 10.82 10.85
N LEU A 261 3.37 10.31 9.98
CA LEU A 261 3.24 10.39 8.53
C LEU A 261 1.95 9.76 7.99
N ILE A 262 1.48 8.70 8.64
CA ILE A 262 0.29 7.93 8.30
C ILE A 262 -0.90 8.53 9.06
N ARG A 263 -1.92 8.94 8.31
CA ARG A 263 -3.09 9.65 8.79
C ARG A 263 -4.34 8.84 8.57
N HIS A 264 -5.25 8.90 9.54
CA HIS A 264 -6.54 8.27 9.38
C HIS A 264 -7.44 9.07 8.44
N GLU A 265 -7.93 8.36 7.44
CA GLU A 265 -9.04 8.76 6.58
C GLU A 265 -10.08 7.63 6.55
N PRO A 266 -11.39 7.92 6.62
CA PRO A 266 -12.44 6.92 6.48
C PRO A 266 -12.32 6.13 5.16
N ASN A 267 -12.79 4.87 5.15
CA ASN A 267 -12.76 3.95 4.00
C ASN A 267 -11.38 3.48 3.52
N HIS A 268 -10.31 3.77 4.27
CA HIS A 268 -8.95 3.33 3.97
C HIS A 268 -8.53 2.09 4.78
N ASP A 269 -9.46 1.18 5.05
CA ASP A 269 -9.16 -0.09 5.74
C ASP A 269 -8.76 -1.22 4.77
N ASN A 270 -8.76 -0.96 3.46
CA ASN A 270 -8.47 -1.93 2.41
C ASN A 270 -7.35 -1.51 1.43
N HIS A 271 -6.83 -0.28 1.55
CA HIS A 271 -5.76 0.27 0.72
C HIS A 271 -5.02 1.39 1.46
N ILE A 272 -3.83 1.71 0.99
CA ILE A 272 -3.05 2.89 1.38
C ILE A 272 -3.20 3.92 0.26
N HIS A 273 -3.65 5.12 0.60
CA HIS A 273 -3.55 6.29 -0.28
C HIS A 273 -2.24 7.01 0.04
N ILE A 274 -1.39 7.27 -0.94
CA ILE A 274 -0.11 7.96 -0.74
C ILE A 274 -0.12 9.26 -1.54
N ARG A 275 0.24 10.36 -0.89
CA ARG A 275 0.41 11.66 -1.54
C ARG A 275 1.87 12.10 -1.53
N PHE A 276 2.32 12.65 -2.64
CA PHE A 276 3.67 13.18 -2.85
C PHE A 276 3.70 14.70 -2.78
N LYS A 277 4.84 15.22 -2.30
CA LYS A 277 5.13 16.65 -2.22
C LYS A 277 5.23 17.24 -3.63
N CYS A 278 5.02 18.55 -3.72
CA CYS A 278 5.48 19.29 -4.88
C CYS A 278 7.02 19.28 -4.90
N PRO A 279 7.65 19.07 -6.07
CA PRO A 279 9.05 19.39 -6.25
C PRO A 279 9.33 20.85 -5.87
N SER A 280 10.49 21.12 -5.30
CA SER A 280 10.86 22.41 -4.74
C SER A 280 10.90 23.55 -5.75
N ASP A 281 11.15 23.23 -7.02
CA ASP A 281 11.18 24.14 -8.16
C ASP A 281 9.85 24.20 -8.95
N ASP A 282 8.86 23.39 -8.59
CA ASP A 282 7.56 23.35 -9.26
C ASP A 282 6.59 24.41 -8.72
N THR A 283 6.69 25.61 -9.26
CA THR A 283 5.84 26.76 -8.87
C THR A 283 4.36 26.60 -9.22
N ALA A 284 4.01 25.69 -10.15
CA ALA A 284 2.63 25.45 -10.58
C ALA A 284 1.92 24.43 -9.67
N CYS A 285 2.68 23.63 -8.93
CA CYS A 285 2.18 22.67 -7.96
C CYS A 285 1.73 23.34 -6.65
N ARG A 286 0.64 22.86 -6.05
CA ARG A 286 0.04 23.42 -4.82
C ARG A 286 -0.28 22.36 -3.76
#